data_AF-A0A1U9KFP0-F1
#
_entry.id   AF-A0A1U9KFP0-F1
#
_cell.length_a   1.000
_cell.length_b   1.000
_cell.length_c   1.000
_cell.angle_alpha   90.00
_cell.angle_beta   90.00
_cell.angle_gamma   90.00
#
_symmetry.space_group_name_H-M   'P 1'
#
loop_
_entity.id
_entity.type
_entity.pdbx_description
1 polymer ?
#
loop_
_entity_poly.entity_id
_entity_poly.type
_entity_poly.pdbx_seq_one_letter_code
_entity_poly.pdbx_strand_id
1 'polypeptide(L)'
;MFKVDRNTNRIQPLVKKRFSDLGFKERDHIQEWLVYQPDALGEELLIIQKEFDGFDDTRERLDLLALDKSGNLVIIENKLDDSGRDVVWQSLKYTAYVSSLTKMQIIQIYQDYLNRYEGGGIASEKVCEFLEIDDMDEAVLNSGNSQRIMLIASYFRKEVTATVLWLISRGIVIQCFKLTPYSLEQEILVDIDQIIPPPEASDYMIGISSKENEEATVQGIQKERHQTRFQFWTYMLDAFRKKGVGLYANVSPGNDHWLTAGSGLSGCPYSLIFGRKEARVELTFSRSSASWNKWMFDKIHEHKDDIENRLGAKLEWKRLSDKKSSRIVLAHPYDGYDKSNWPAMVDWMAEEIQKFQTVFRPYLEKYGQEIKSIQFEDAIDNEEDNVNELTAE
;
A
#
# COMPACT_ATOMS: atom_id res chain seq x y z
N MET A 1 -24.21 -6.04 31.74
CA MET A 1 -25.63 -6.42 31.53
C MET A 1 -26.48 -6.09 32.76
N PHE A 2 -27.74 -5.69 32.56
CA PHE A 2 -28.70 -5.37 33.63
C PHE A 2 -30.04 -6.09 33.41
N LYS A 3 -30.69 -6.56 34.49
CA LYS A 3 -32.09 -7.01 34.46
C LYS A 3 -33.00 -5.78 34.53
N VAL A 4 -34.00 -5.69 33.66
CA VAL A 4 -35.04 -4.64 33.72
C VAL A 4 -36.25 -5.19 34.48
N ASP A 5 -36.62 -4.53 35.56
CA ASP A 5 -37.90 -4.74 36.23
C ASP A 5 -38.92 -3.74 35.67
N ARG A 6 -39.86 -4.24 34.86
CA ARG A 6 -40.92 -3.44 34.24
C ARG A 6 -41.97 -2.94 35.24
N ASN A 7 -42.15 -3.63 36.36
CA ASN A 7 -43.16 -3.26 37.36
C ASN A 7 -42.69 -2.07 38.19
N THR A 8 -41.42 -2.05 38.57
CA THR A 8 -40.83 -0.96 39.36
C THR A 8 -40.14 0.11 38.50
N ASN A 9 -40.01 -0.13 37.19
CA ASN A 9 -39.24 0.69 36.24
C ASN A 9 -37.82 0.97 36.78
N ARG A 10 -37.12 -0.10 37.14
CA ARG A 10 -35.74 -0.07 37.67
C ARG A 10 -34.90 -1.12 36.97
N ILE A 11 -33.60 -0.87 36.94
CA ILE A 11 -32.61 -1.84 36.47
C ILE A 11 -31.78 -2.35 37.65
N GLN A 12 -31.36 -3.60 37.56
CA GLN A 12 -30.49 -4.23 38.55
C GLN A 12 -29.30 -4.87 37.84
N PRO A 13 -28.05 -4.64 38.29
CA PRO A 13 -26.89 -5.27 37.67
C PRO A 13 -26.95 -6.78 37.88
N LEU A 14 -26.67 -7.53 36.82
CA LEU A 14 -26.48 -8.97 36.95
C LEU A 14 -25.13 -9.28 37.58
N VAL A 15 -25.06 -10.37 38.34
CA VAL A 15 -23.80 -10.81 38.96
C VAL A 15 -22.94 -11.47 37.90
N LYS A 16 -21.86 -10.81 37.52
CA LYS A 16 -20.81 -11.39 36.67
C LYS A 16 -20.16 -12.58 37.40
N LYS A 17 -19.93 -13.67 36.68
CA LYS A 17 -19.27 -14.88 37.17
C LYS A 17 -18.00 -15.15 36.36
N ARG A 18 -17.24 -16.16 36.78
CA ARG A 18 -16.22 -16.80 35.95
C ARG A 18 -16.75 -18.14 35.47
N PHE A 19 -16.34 -18.57 34.28
CA PHE A 19 -16.73 -19.88 33.76
C PHE A 19 -16.25 -21.02 34.66
N SER A 20 -15.03 -20.91 35.21
CA SER A 20 -14.48 -21.87 36.17
C SER A 20 -15.37 -22.07 37.39
N ASP A 21 -15.95 -20.99 37.91
CA ASP A 21 -16.78 -21.01 39.12
C ASP A 21 -18.14 -21.65 38.86
N LEU A 22 -18.55 -21.71 37.60
CA LEU A 22 -19.79 -22.32 37.12
C LEU A 22 -19.59 -23.78 36.65
N GLY A 23 -18.35 -24.30 36.73
CA GLY A 23 -18.02 -25.66 36.29
C GLY A 23 -17.91 -25.82 34.78
N PHE A 24 -17.94 -24.73 34.01
CA PHE A 24 -17.76 -24.76 32.56
C PHE A 24 -16.29 -24.93 32.19
N LYS A 25 -16.08 -25.53 31.02
CA LYS A 25 -14.76 -25.85 30.45
C LYS A 25 -14.74 -25.45 28.98
N GLU A 26 -13.54 -25.15 28.48
CA GLU A 26 -13.29 -24.70 27.11
C GLU A 26 -13.85 -25.68 26.07
N ARG A 27 -13.33 -26.91 26.04
CA ARG A 27 -13.75 -27.95 25.10
C ARG A 27 -15.17 -28.46 25.34
N ASP A 28 -15.50 -28.80 26.59
CA ASP A 28 -16.77 -29.46 26.90
C ASP A 28 -17.99 -28.53 26.80
N HIS A 29 -17.79 -27.20 26.72
CA HIS A 29 -18.88 -26.22 26.75
C HIS A 29 -18.73 -25.10 25.72
N ILE A 30 -17.73 -24.20 25.85
CA ILE A 30 -17.65 -23.02 24.98
C ILE A 30 -17.57 -23.43 23.50
N GLN A 31 -16.70 -24.38 23.20
CA GLN A 31 -16.54 -24.90 21.85
C GLN A 31 -17.84 -25.51 21.33
N GLU A 32 -18.52 -26.35 22.13
CA GLU A 32 -19.79 -26.97 21.74
C GLU A 32 -20.91 -25.95 21.56
N TRP A 33 -20.96 -24.88 22.35
CA TRP A 33 -21.93 -23.79 22.17
C TRP A 33 -21.73 -23.07 20.84
N LEU A 34 -20.48 -22.79 20.47
CA LEU A 34 -20.15 -22.12 19.22
C LEU A 34 -20.28 -23.06 18.01
N VAL A 35 -20.07 -24.37 18.19
CA VAL A 35 -20.39 -25.38 17.16
C VAL A 35 -21.89 -25.38 16.87
N TYR A 36 -22.71 -25.31 17.92
CA TYR A 36 -24.16 -25.35 17.80
C TYR A 36 -24.76 -24.02 17.31
N GLN A 37 -24.23 -22.87 17.75
CA GLN A 37 -24.74 -21.53 17.45
C GLN A 37 -23.59 -20.59 17.02
N PRO A 38 -22.98 -20.80 15.85
CA PRO A 38 -21.79 -20.06 15.42
C PRO A 38 -22.05 -18.58 15.08
N ASP A 39 -23.28 -18.25 14.70
CA ASP A 39 -23.77 -16.88 14.46
C ASP A 39 -23.80 -16.01 15.73
N ALA A 40 -23.59 -16.60 16.90
CA ALA A 40 -23.32 -15.87 18.14
C ALA A 40 -22.06 -14.98 18.05
N LEU A 41 -21.19 -15.19 17.05
CA LEU A 41 -20.04 -14.34 16.73
C LEU A 41 -20.38 -13.16 15.80
N GLY A 42 -21.66 -12.91 15.53
CA GLY A 42 -22.14 -11.74 14.80
C GLY A 42 -22.14 -11.88 13.28
N GLU A 43 -21.84 -13.08 12.75
CA GLU A 43 -21.89 -13.40 11.32
C GLU A 43 -22.20 -14.88 11.08
N GLU A 44 -22.70 -15.20 9.89
CA GLU A 44 -22.93 -16.59 9.48
C GLU A 44 -21.59 -17.32 9.26
N LEU A 45 -21.39 -18.42 9.97
CA LEU A 45 -20.23 -19.29 9.85
C LEU A 45 -20.67 -20.75 9.75
N LEU A 46 -20.04 -21.49 8.83
CA LEU A 46 -20.19 -22.93 8.72
C LEU A 46 -19.02 -23.61 9.43
N ILE A 47 -19.27 -24.22 10.59
CA ILE A 47 -18.25 -25.00 11.28
C ILE A 47 -17.97 -26.28 10.49
N ILE A 48 -16.73 -26.44 10.03
CA ILE A 48 -16.31 -27.58 9.22
C ILE A 48 -15.46 -28.58 9.99
N GLN A 49 -14.87 -28.18 11.12
CA GLN A 49 -14.13 -29.08 11.99
C GLN A 49 -14.00 -28.52 13.41
N LYS A 50 -13.92 -29.42 14.38
CA LYS A 50 -13.51 -29.12 15.76
C LYS A 50 -12.32 -29.98 16.16
N GLU A 51 -11.41 -29.44 16.97
CA GLU A 51 -10.21 -30.16 17.43
C GLU A 51 -9.34 -30.68 16.28
N PHE A 52 -9.14 -29.85 15.24
CA PHE A 52 -8.44 -30.26 14.04
C PHE A 52 -6.96 -30.53 14.33
N ASP A 53 -6.54 -31.79 14.16
CA ASP A 53 -5.19 -32.27 14.39
C ASP A 53 -4.52 -32.86 13.14
N GLY A 54 -5.06 -32.56 11.95
CA GLY A 54 -4.56 -33.02 10.65
C GLY A 54 -3.29 -32.33 10.16
N PHE A 55 -2.50 -31.75 11.06
CA PHE A 55 -1.24 -31.08 10.74
C PHE A 55 -0.09 -32.10 10.79
N ASP A 56 0.59 -32.32 9.66
CA ASP A 56 1.71 -33.26 9.57
C ASP A 56 2.77 -32.98 10.65
N ASP A 57 3.26 -34.03 11.29
CA ASP A 57 4.35 -34.00 12.29
C ASP A 57 4.09 -33.17 13.57
N THR A 58 2.83 -32.84 13.90
CA THR A 58 2.48 -32.16 15.16
C THR A 58 1.41 -32.88 15.97
N ARG A 59 1.33 -32.58 17.27
CA ARG A 59 0.20 -32.96 18.14
C ARG A 59 -0.70 -31.77 18.46
N GLU A 60 -0.53 -30.68 17.72
CA GLU A 60 -1.27 -29.46 17.96
C GLU A 60 -2.68 -29.57 17.40
N ARG A 61 -3.59 -28.78 17.99
CA ARG A 61 -5.02 -28.86 17.72
C ARG A 61 -5.58 -27.47 17.60
N LEU A 62 -6.14 -27.18 16.44
CA LEU A 62 -6.96 -26.01 16.24
C LEU A 62 -8.33 -26.27 16.86
N ASP A 63 -8.80 -25.37 17.72
CA ASP A 63 -10.07 -25.54 18.42
C ASP A 63 -11.24 -25.66 17.42
N LEU A 64 -11.41 -24.66 16.55
CA LEU A 64 -12.49 -24.65 15.56
C LEU A 64 -12.01 -24.10 14.22
N LEU A 65 -12.44 -24.76 13.14
CA LEU A 65 -12.26 -24.31 11.77
C LEU A 65 -13.62 -24.13 11.11
N ALA A 66 -13.83 -22.97 10.49
CA ALA A 66 -15.08 -22.62 9.84
C ALA A 66 -14.87 -22.03 8.44
N LEU A 67 -15.97 -21.90 7.69
CA LEU A 67 -16.07 -21.10 6.47
C LEU A 67 -16.98 -19.89 6.71
N ASP A 68 -16.61 -18.74 6.16
CA ASP A 68 -17.50 -17.59 6.04
C ASP A 68 -18.26 -17.59 4.70
N LYS A 69 -19.25 -16.69 4.55
CA LYS A 69 -20.07 -16.57 3.32
C LYS A 69 -19.26 -16.22 2.05
N SER A 70 -18.00 -15.80 2.19
CA SER A 70 -17.09 -15.53 1.07
C SER A 70 -16.19 -16.73 0.74
N GLY A 71 -16.36 -17.87 1.42
CA GLY A 71 -15.55 -19.07 1.24
C GLY A 71 -14.17 -19.00 1.89
N ASN A 72 -13.92 -18.03 2.78
CA ASN A 72 -12.65 -17.94 3.50
C ASN A 72 -12.64 -18.89 4.70
N LEU A 73 -11.47 -19.46 4.99
CA LEU A 73 -11.28 -20.19 6.24
C LEU A 73 -11.19 -19.22 7.41
N VAL A 74 -11.95 -19.53 8.46
CA VAL A 74 -11.98 -18.80 9.72
C VAL A 74 -11.43 -19.71 10.82
N ILE A 75 -10.30 -19.30 11.39
CA ILE A 75 -9.57 -19.97 12.46
C ILE A 75 -10.10 -19.40 13.77
N ILE A 76 -10.74 -20.22 14.60
CA ILE A 76 -11.36 -19.77 15.84
C ILE A 76 -10.65 -20.44 17.03
N GLU A 77 -10.02 -19.63 17.88
CA GLU A 77 -9.27 -20.07 19.06
C GLU A 77 -9.98 -19.62 20.34
N ASN A 78 -10.29 -20.58 21.21
CA ASN A 78 -11.06 -20.38 22.43
C ASN A 78 -10.15 -20.39 23.65
N LYS A 79 -10.40 -19.49 24.60
CA LYS A 79 -9.76 -19.49 25.92
C LYS A 79 -10.79 -19.20 27.01
N LEU A 80 -10.97 -20.12 27.96
CA LEU A 80 -12.05 -20.03 28.97
C LEU A 80 -11.97 -18.77 29.86
N ASP A 81 -10.79 -18.51 30.42
CA ASP A 81 -10.56 -17.42 31.37
C ASP A 81 -9.84 -16.27 30.65
N ASP A 82 -8.52 -16.25 30.77
CA ASP A 82 -7.64 -15.26 30.20
C ASP A 82 -7.11 -15.80 28.86
N SER A 83 -6.94 -14.90 27.88
CA SER A 83 -6.42 -15.22 26.56
C SER A 83 -5.08 -15.98 26.57
N GLY A 84 -4.36 -15.97 27.69
CA GLY A 84 -2.96 -16.37 27.71
C GLY A 84 -2.10 -15.36 26.97
N ARG A 85 -0.81 -15.68 26.84
CA ARG A 85 0.15 -14.89 26.04
C ARG A 85 0.32 -15.44 24.63
N ASP A 86 0.11 -16.74 24.47
CA ASP A 86 0.48 -17.45 23.24
C ASP A 86 -0.69 -17.63 22.25
N VAL A 87 -1.92 -17.23 22.61
CA VAL A 87 -3.09 -17.45 21.74
C VAL A 87 -2.94 -16.82 20.35
N VAL A 88 -2.30 -15.67 20.26
CA VAL A 88 -2.02 -15.02 18.96
C VAL A 88 -1.01 -15.83 18.16
N TRP A 89 -0.01 -16.38 18.82
CA TRP A 89 0.98 -17.23 18.16
C TRP A 89 0.35 -18.56 17.70
N GLN A 90 -0.48 -19.18 18.54
CA GLN A 90 -1.23 -20.38 18.19
C GLN A 90 -2.12 -20.14 16.98
N SER A 91 -2.93 -19.08 17.00
CA SER A 91 -3.82 -18.76 15.88
C SER A 91 -3.04 -18.48 14.59
N LEU A 92 -1.95 -17.71 14.64
CA LEU A 92 -1.12 -17.47 13.45
C LEU A 92 -0.48 -18.74 12.89
N LYS A 93 -0.04 -19.66 13.75
CA LYS A 93 0.47 -20.97 13.32
C LYS A 93 -0.60 -21.77 12.60
N TYR A 94 -1.79 -21.87 13.19
CA TYR A 94 -2.89 -22.62 12.59
C TYR A 94 -3.35 -21.99 11.28
N THR A 95 -3.43 -20.66 11.21
CA THR A 95 -3.66 -19.93 9.95
C THR A 95 -2.62 -20.29 8.90
N ALA A 96 -1.33 -20.33 9.26
CA ALA A 96 -0.28 -20.72 8.33
C ALA A 96 -0.46 -22.16 7.83
N TYR A 97 -0.84 -23.10 8.70
CA TYR A 97 -1.08 -24.48 8.30
C TYR A 97 -2.28 -24.62 7.35
N VAL A 98 -3.41 -23.97 7.67
CA VAL A 98 -4.63 -24.07 6.87
C VAL A 98 -4.62 -23.22 5.59
N SER A 99 -3.71 -22.23 5.50
CA SER A 99 -3.58 -21.38 4.30
C SER A 99 -3.24 -22.17 3.03
N SER A 100 -2.62 -23.34 3.18
CA SER A 100 -2.26 -24.23 2.07
C SER A 100 -3.37 -25.20 1.66
N LEU A 101 -4.48 -25.27 2.41
CA LEU A 101 -5.55 -26.23 2.14
C LEU A 101 -6.24 -25.91 0.82
N THR A 102 -6.31 -26.94 -0.03
CA THR A 102 -7.07 -26.89 -1.27
C THR A 102 -8.56 -27.08 -1.02
N LYS A 103 -9.39 -26.61 -1.96
CA LYS A 103 -10.84 -26.86 -1.99
C LYS A 103 -11.22 -28.31 -1.70
N MET A 104 -10.54 -29.27 -2.34
CA MET A 104 -10.80 -30.70 -2.13
C MET A 104 -10.50 -31.15 -0.70
N GLN A 105 -9.40 -30.67 -0.09
CA GLN A 105 -9.06 -31.00 1.29
C GLN A 105 -10.06 -30.39 2.27
N ILE A 106 -10.53 -29.16 2.03
CA ILE A 106 -11.56 -28.50 2.86
C ILE A 106 -12.86 -29.31 2.85
N ILE A 107 -13.31 -29.74 1.67
CA ILE A 107 -14.51 -30.59 1.54
C ILE A 107 -14.30 -31.94 2.25
N GLN A 108 -13.13 -32.55 2.13
CA GLN A 108 -12.84 -33.80 2.82
C GLN A 108 -12.84 -33.63 4.34
N ILE A 109 -12.24 -32.56 4.87
CA ILE A 109 -12.24 -32.23 6.30
C ILE A 109 -13.69 -32.12 6.80
N TYR A 110 -14.54 -31.40 6.05
CA TYR A 110 -15.92 -31.24 6.44
C TYR A 110 -16.71 -32.56 6.34
N GLN A 111 -16.46 -33.37 5.31
CA GLN A 111 -17.09 -34.68 5.16
C GLN A 111 -16.75 -35.62 6.33
N ASP A 112 -15.49 -35.60 6.78
CA ASP A 112 -15.04 -36.38 7.93
C ASP A 112 -15.70 -35.89 9.24
N TYR A 113 -15.87 -34.57 9.38
CA TYR A 113 -16.62 -33.98 10.49
C TYR A 113 -18.08 -34.46 10.49
N LEU A 114 -18.78 -34.37 9.36
CA LEU A 114 -20.19 -34.81 9.23
C LEU A 114 -20.36 -36.29 9.58
N ASN A 115 -19.48 -37.15 9.07
CA ASN A 115 -19.51 -38.58 9.35
C ASN A 115 -19.28 -38.89 10.83
N ARG A 116 -18.46 -38.09 11.51
CA ARG A 116 -18.08 -38.32 12.91
C ARG A 116 -19.08 -37.74 13.90
N TYR A 117 -19.64 -36.56 13.63
CA TYR A 117 -20.39 -35.78 14.62
C TYR A 117 -21.87 -35.56 14.26
N GLU A 118 -22.21 -35.52 12.97
CA GLU A 118 -23.55 -35.14 12.49
C GLU A 118 -24.36 -36.33 11.92
N GLY A 119 -23.83 -37.55 12.00
CA GLY A 119 -24.49 -38.75 11.48
C GLY A 119 -24.44 -38.90 9.95
N GLY A 120 -23.54 -38.18 9.27
CA GLY A 120 -23.33 -38.22 7.83
C GLY A 120 -23.89 -36.99 7.09
N GLY A 121 -24.11 -37.14 5.79
CA GLY A 121 -24.49 -36.06 4.87
C GLY A 121 -23.45 -35.88 3.76
N ILE A 122 -23.70 -34.92 2.87
CA ILE A 122 -22.82 -34.61 1.74
C ILE A 122 -22.23 -33.21 1.94
N ALA A 123 -20.93 -33.13 2.20
CA ALA A 123 -20.25 -31.88 2.52
C ALA A 123 -20.36 -30.84 1.41
N SER A 124 -20.26 -31.26 0.15
CA SER A 124 -20.40 -30.37 -1.02
C SER A 124 -21.77 -29.70 -1.07
N GLU A 125 -22.86 -30.45 -0.84
CA GLU A 125 -24.22 -29.89 -0.87
C GLU A 125 -24.41 -28.85 0.24
N LYS A 126 -23.93 -29.14 1.45
CA LYS A 126 -24.02 -28.21 2.60
C LYS A 126 -23.17 -26.95 2.40
N VAL A 127 -22.01 -27.07 1.76
CA VAL A 127 -21.19 -25.90 1.42
C VAL A 127 -21.87 -25.06 0.35
N CYS A 128 -22.45 -25.68 -0.69
CA CYS A 128 -23.25 -24.96 -1.69
C CYS A 128 -24.44 -24.22 -1.07
N GLU A 129 -25.19 -24.91 -0.19
CA GLU A 129 -26.31 -24.31 0.55
C GLU A 129 -25.87 -23.11 1.38
N PHE A 130 -24.77 -23.27 2.15
CA PHE A 130 -24.24 -22.19 2.98
C PHE A 130 -23.77 -20.98 2.18
N LEU A 131 -23.09 -21.21 1.05
CA LEU A 131 -22.59 -20.16 0.15
C LEU A 131 -23.67 -19.62 -0.80
N GLU A 132 -24.86 -20.21 -0.81
CA GLU A 132 -25.97 -19.86 -1.72
C GLU A 132 -25.59 -19.97 -3.20
N ILE A 133 -24.89 -21.05 -3.55
CA ILE A 133 -24.45 -21.35 -4.93
C ILE A 133 -25.07 -22.66 -5.43
N ASP A 134 -25.25 -22.77 -6.74
CA ASP A 134 -25.92 -23.92 -7.37
C ASP A 134 -25.00 -25.16 -7.46
N ASP A 135 -23.71 -24.95 -7.74
CA ASP A 135 -22.74 -26.03 -7.94
C ASP A 135 -21.41 -25.73 -7.27
N MET A 136 -20.74 -26.79 -6.79
CA MET A 136 -19.43 -26.68 -6.19
C MET A 136 -18.40 -26.11 -7.15
N ASP A 137 -18.51 -26.30 -8.48
CA ASP A 137 -17.57 -25.76 -9.46
C ASP A 137 -17.45 -24.23 -9.39
N GLU A 138 -18.50 -23.53 -8.96
CA GLU A 138 -18.50 -22.08 -8.74
C GLU A 138 -17.87 -21.65 -7.42
N ALA A 139 -17.73 -22.58 -6.46
CA ALA A 139 -17.19 -22.29 -5.14
C ALA A 139 -15.71 -21.90 -5.21
N VAL A 140 -15.41 -20.67 -4.80
CA VAL A 140 -14.07 -20.19 -4.51
C VAL A 140 -13.82 -20.35 -3.02
N LEU A 141 -13.01 -21.33 -2.63
CA LEU A 141 -12.65 -21.58 -1.23
C LEU A 141 -11.18 -21.23 -0.99
N ASN A 142 -10.91 -20.56 0.13
CA ASN A 142 -9.56 -20.35 0.68
C ASN A 142 -8.58 -19.67 -0.32
N SER A 143 -9.01 -18.58 -0.95
CA SER A 143 -8.23 -17.93 -2.00
C SER A 143 -7.12 -17.03 -1.44
N GLY A 144 -5.87 -17.30 -1.85
CA GLY A 144 -4.71 -16.48 -1.47
C GLY A 144 -4.54 -16.41 0.06
N ASN A 145 -4.38 -15.20 0.59
CA ASN A 145 -4.17 -14.94 2.02
C ASN A 145 -5.47 -14.45 2.70
N SER A 146 -6.62 -14.96 2.30
CA SER A 146 -7.93 -14.48 2.76
C SER A 146 -8.37 -15.04 4.12
N GLN A 147 -7.53 -15.85 4.77
CA GLN A 147 -7.87 -16.49 6.03
C GLN A 147 -8.08 -15.47 7.14
N ARG A 148 -9.06 -15.75 7.99
CA ARG A 148 -9.48 -14.88 9.09
C ARG A 148 -9.25 -15.56 10.43
N ILE A 149 -9.00 -14.76 11.46
CA ILE A 149 -8.79 -15.26 12.82
C ILE A 149 -9.84 -14.67 13.75
N MET A 150 -10.46 -15.51 14.57
CA MET A 150 -11.32 -15.07 15.67
C MET A 150 -10.77 -15.61 16.98
N LEU A 151 -10.39 -14.73 17.88
CA LEU A 151 -9.95 -15.07 19.22
C LEU A 151 -11.11 -14.89 20.20
N ILE A 152 -11.31 -15.85 21.08
CA ILE A 152 -12.44 -15.88 22.01
C ILE A 152 -11.89 -16.03 23.42
N ALA A 153 -12.14 -15.07 24.31
CA ALA A 153 -11.67 -15.13 25.70
C ALA A 153 -12.55 -14.35 26.67
N SER A 154 -12.58 -14.68 27.97
CA SER A 154 -13.29 -13.84 28.96
C SER A 154 -12.54 -12.54 29.29
N TYR A 155 -11.22 -12.55 29.07
CA TYR A 155 -10.34 -11.40 29.24
C TYR A 155 -9.15 -11.47 28.27
N PHE A 156 -8.86 -10.35 27.61
CA PHE A 156 -7.68 -10.20 26.75
C PHE A 156 -6.61 -9.37 27.45
N ARG A 157 -5.39 -9.92 27.51
CA ARG A 157 -4.22 -9.19 28.00
C ARG A 157 -3.86 -8.05 27.06
N LYS A 158 -3.26 -7.00 27.61
CA LYS A 158 -2.78 -5.85 26.83
C LYS A 158 -1.77 -6.26 25.75
N GLU A 159 -0.91 -7.23 26.03
CA GLU A 159 0.06 -7.74 25.05
C GLU A 159 -0.65 -8.39 23.85
N VAL A 160 -1.75 -9.12 24.09
CA VAL A 160 -2.56 -9.73 23.04
C VAL A 160 -3.29 -8.66 22.23
N THR A 161 -3.99 -7.73 22.89
CA THR A 161 -4.72 -6.67 22.17
C THR A 161 -3.79 -5.78 21.35
N ALA A 162 -2.61 -5.44 21.87
CA ALA A 162 -1.60 -4.67 21.13
C ALA A 162 -1.10 -5.42 19.89
N THR A 163 -0.85 -6.73 20.02
CA THR A 163 -0.42 -7.57 18.89
C THR A 163 -1.53 -7.68 17.83
N VAL A 164 -2.77 -7.90 18.24
CA VAL A 164 -3.94 -7.96 17.34
C VAL A 164 -4.10 -6.66 16.56
N LEU A 165 -4.03 -5.50 17.24
CA LEU A 165 -4.13 -4.19 16.57
C LEU A 165 -3.00 -3.97 15.56
N TRP A 166 -1.78 -4.42 15.88
CA TRP A 166 -0.65 -4.37 14.95
C TRP A 166 -0.86 -5.30 13.74
N LEU A 167 -1.39 -6.50 13.93
CA LEU A 167 -1.71 -7.42 12.84
C LEU A 167 -2.76 -6.82 11.90
N ILE A 168 -3.80 -6.18 12.46
CA ILE A 168 -4.82 -5.47 11.66
C ILE A 168 -4.16 -4.38 10.81
N SER A 169 -3.23 -3.58 11.37
CA SER A 169 -2.52 -2.54 10.63
C SER A 169 -1.65 -3.09 9.48
N ARG A 170 -1.36 -4.40 9.48
CA ARG A 170 -0.68 -5.12 8.41
C ARG A 170 -1.63 -5.83 7.43
N GLY A 171 -2.93 -5.59 7.55
CA GLY A 171 -3.95 -6.18 6.69
C GLY A 171 -4.34 -7.61 7.05
N ILE A 172 -3.95 -8.10 8.24
CA ILE A 172 -4.38 -9.41 8.73
C ILE A 172 -5.75 -9.27 9.38
N VAL A 173 -6.73 -10.04 8.91
CA VAL A 173 -8.10 -10.00 9.42
C VAL A 173 -8.18 -10.83 10.69
N ILE A 174 -8.18 -10.16 11.84
CA ILE A 174 -8.25 -10.80 13.15
C ILE A 174 -9.25 -10.05 14.07
N GLN A 175 -10.11 -10.81 14.73
CA GLN A 175 -11.14 -10.32 15.65
C GLN A 175 -10.94 -10.89 17.06
N CYS A 176 -11.34 -10.12 18.08
CA CYS A 176 -11.39 -10.56 19.48
C CYS A 176 -12.82 -10.47 20.02
N PHE A 177 -13.36 -11.61 20.45
CA PHE A 177 -14.67 -11.73 21.08
C PHE A 177 -14.52 -12.02 22.57
N LYS A 178 -15.16 -11.18 23.38
CA LYS A 178 -15.14 -11.28 24.84
C LYS A 178 -16.37 -12.00 25.35
N LEU A 179 -16.17 -13.11 26.06
CA LEU A 179 -17.26 -13.86 26.69
C LEU A 179 -17.43 -13.44 28.16
N THR A 180 -18.63 -13.01 28.55
CA THR A 180 -18.94 -12.68 29.94
C THR A 180 -20.14 -13.47 30.44
N PRO A 181 -19.98 -14.41 31.40
CA PRO A 181 -21.09 -15.11 32.00
C PRO A 181 -21.70 -14.30 33.15
N TYR A 182 -23.03 -14.30 33.21
CA TYR A 182 -23.84 -13.68 34.25
C TYR A 182 -24.81 -14.71 34.83
N SER A 183 -25.02 -14.67 36.15
CA SER A 183 -26.08 -15.48 36.78
C SER A 183 -27.36 -14.67 36.92
N LEU A 184 -28.48 -15.22 36.47
CA LEU A 184 -29.83 -14.71 36.68
C LEU A 184 -30.67 -15.82 37.30
N GLU A 185 -30.90 -15.75 38.61
CA GLU A 185 -31.65 -16.77 39.36
C GLU A 185 -31.03 -18.17 39.19
N GLN A 186 -31.67 -19.08 38.46
CA GLN A 186 -31.16 -20.43 38.14
C GLN A 186 -30.55 -20.53 36.74
N GLU A 187 -30.64 -19.46 35.94
CA GLU A 187 -30.15 -19.41 34.57
C GLU A 187 -28.76 -18.76 34.49
N ILE A 188 -27.99 -19.17 33.48
CA ILE A 188 -26.74 -18.52 33.11
C ILE A 188 -26.95 -17.82 31.77
N LEU A 189 -26.65 -16.53 31.73
CA LEU A 189 -26.62 -15.73 30.52
C LEU A 189 -25.16 -15.55 30.10
N VAL A 190 -24.87 -15.67 28.81
CA VAL A 190 -23.53 -15.42 28.26
C VAL A 190 -23.64 -14.27 27.26
N ASP A 191 -22.80 -13.27 27.49
CA ASP A 191 -22.65 -12.09 26.65
C ASP A 191 -21.40 -12.26 25.79
N ILE A 192 -21.51 -12.01 24.49
CA ILE A 192 -20.43 -12.19 23.50
C ILE A 192 -20.25 -10.86 22.78
N ASP A 193 -19.17 -10.15 23.10
CA ASP A 193 -18.89 -8.82 22.56
C ASP A 193 -17.67 -8.85 21.65
N GLN A 194 -17.78 -8.38 20.40
CA GLN A 194 -16.61 -8.10 19.57
C GLN A 194 -15.92 -6.83 20.08
N ILE A 195 -14.76 -6.99 20.72
CA ILE A 195 -14.02 -5.86 21.31
C ILE A 195 -12.92 -5.31 20.39
N ILE A 196 -12.42 -6.12 19.44
CA ILE A 196 -11.39 -5.71 18.47
C ILE A 196 -11.66 -6.36 17.10
N PRO A 197 -11.63 -5.58 16.01
CA PRO A 197 -12.03 -4.17 16.03
C PRO A 197 -13.45 -4.06 16.59
N PRO A 198 -13.82 -3.02 17.34
CA PRO A 198 -15.24 -2.74 17.62
C PRO A 198 -16.01 -2.66 16.29
N PRO A 199 -17.22 -3.24 16.17
CA PRO A 199 -17.96 -3.27 14.90
C PRO A 199 -18.04 -1.92 14.20
N GLU A 200 -18.26 -0.84 14.97
CA GLU A 200 -18.38 0.54 14.47
C GLU A 200 -17.07 1.14 13.93
N ALA A 201 -15.91 0.54 14.26
CA ALA A 201 -14.59 1.02 13.88
C ALA A 201 -13.92 0.17 12.78
N SER A 202 -14.55 -0.92 12.35
CA SER A 202 -13.96 -1.89 11.42
C SER A 202 -13.57 -1.24 10.09
N ASP A 203 -14.47 -0.48 9.46
CA ASP A 203 -14.23 0.17 8.17
C ASP A 203 -13.08 1.19 8.23
N TYR A 204 -13.00 1.94 9.33
CA TYR A 204 -11.95 2.94 9.54
C TYR A 204 -10.56 2.28 9.67
N MET A 205 -10.47 1.18 10.42
CA MET A 205 -9.22 0.45 10.61
C MET A 205 -8.72 -0.22 9.31
N ILE A 206 -9.63 -0.68 8.45
CA ILE A 206 -9.30 -1.21 7.11
C ILE A 206 -8.70 -0.10 6.22
N GLY A 207 -9.28 1.12 6.27
CA GLY A 207 -8.79 2.27 5.52
C GLY A 207 -7.35 2.68 5.88
N ILE A 208 -7.02 2.72 7.18
CA ILE A 208 -5.66 3.04 7.64
C ILE A 208 -4.64 2.03 7.10
N SER A 209 -4.96 0.74 7.21
CA SER A 209 -4.05 -0.35 6.80
C SER A 209 -3.76 -0.30 5.29
N SER A 210 -4.79 0.02 4.49
CA SER A 210 -4.66 0.19 3.05
C SER A 210 -3.74 1.36 2.68
N LYS A 211 -3.90 2.50 3.36
CA LYS A 211 -3.06 3.69 3.15
C LYS A 211 -1.59 3.42 3.51
N GLU A 212 -1.32 2.78 4.65
CA GLU A 212 0.05 2.47 5.09
C GLU A 212 0.77 1.53 4.09
N ASN A 213 0.05 0.54 3.56
CA ASN A 213 0.58 -0.38 2.54
C ASN A 213 0.86 0.32 1.21
N GLU A 214 -0.02 1.23 0.78
CA GLU A 214 0.20 2.05 -0.42
C GLU A 214 1.43 2.95 -0.26
N GLU A 215 1.55 3.65 0.87
CA GLU A 215 2.70 4.51 1.17
C GLU A 215 4.02 3.74 1.19
N ALA A 216 4.05 2.56 1.82
CA ALA A 216 5.22 1.69 1.84
C ALA A 216 5.63 1.23 0.43
N THR A 217 4.63 0.90 -0.41
CA THR A 217 4.85 0.49 -1.80
C THR A 217 5.41 1.65 -2.65
N VAL A 218 4.86 2.85 -2.50
CA VAL A 218 5.32 4.06 -3.20
C VAL A 218 6.75 4.42 -2.79
N GLN A 219 7.09 4.35 -1.51
CA GLN A 219 8.45 4.59 -1.02
C GLN A 219 9.46 3.57 -1.60
N GLY A 220 9.07 2.30 -1.69
CA GLY A 220 9.88 1.24 -2.33
C GLY A 220 10.18 1.56 -3.80
N ILE A 221 9.15 1.90 -4.57
CA ILE A 221 9.28 2.30 -5.98
C ILE A 221 10.16 3.55 -6.12
N GLN A 222 9.99 4.56 -5.25
CA GLN A 222 10.79 5.78 -5.31
C GLN A 222 12.28 5.50 -5.10
N LYS A 223 12.62 4.63 -4.14
CA LYS A 223 13.99 4.21 -3.85
C LYS A 223 14.63 3.51 -5.05
N GLU A 224 13.91 2.59 -5.70
CA GLU A 224 14.36 1.92 -6.92
C GLU A 224 14.60 2.91 -8.08
N ARG A 225 13.68 3.87 -8.28
CA ARG A 225 13.82 4.90 -9.32
C ARG A 225 15.04 5.79 -9.10
N HIS A 226 15.30 6.21 -7.86
CA HIS A 226 16.48 7.01 -7.52
C HIS A 226 17.77 6.23 -7.82
N GLN A 227 17.82 4.94 -7.44
CA GLN A 227 18.97 4.09 -7.72
C GLN A 227 19.22 3.92 -9.22
N THR A 228 18.17 3.69 -10.02
CA THR A 228 18.27 3.55 -11.47
C THR A 228 18.76 4.85 -12.14
N ARG A 229 18.27 6.01 -11.72
CA ARG A 229 18.74 7.32 -12.22
C ARG A 229 20.21 7.56 -11.88
N PHE A 230 20.61 7.29 -10.64
CA PHE A 230 21.99 7.45 -10.23
C PHE A 230 22.95 6.56 -11.05
N GLN A 231 22.56 5.30 -11.30
CA GLN A 231 23.31 4.39 -12.16
C GLN A 231 23.40 4.90 -13.59
N PHE A 232 22.28 5.37 -14.15
CA PHE A 232 22.25 5.91 -15.50
C PHE A 232 23.17 7.13 -15.64
N TRP A 233 23.08 8.10 -14.72
CA TRP A 233 23.92 9.30 -14.77
C TRP A 233 25.40 8.97 -14.58
N THR A 234 25.72 8.00 -13.73
CA THR A 234 27.09 7.51 -13.57
C THR A 234 27.63 6.94 -14.89
N TYR A 235 26.84 6.08 -15.55
CA TYR A 235 27.18 5.50 -16.85
C TYR A 235 27.33 6.56 -17.95
N MET A 236 26.38 7.49 -18.04
CA MET A 236 26.39 8.57 -19.02
C MET A 236 27.61 9.49 -18.85
N LEU A 237 27.91 9.94 -17.63
CA LEU A 237 29.04 10.83 -17.37
C LEU A 237 30.39 10.19 -17.71
N ASP A 238 30.56 8.89 -17.44
CA ASP A 238 31.76 8.14 -17.86
C ASP A 238 31.88 8.06 -19.40
N ALA A 239 30.78 7.75 -20.08
CA ALA A 239 30.74 7.72 -21.55
C ALA A 239 31.00 9.11 -22.17
N PHE A 240 30.43 10.17 -21.60
CA PHE A 240 30.65 11.55 -22.05
C PHE A 240 32.12 11.95 -21.92
N ARG A 241 32.78 11.60 -20.81
CA ARG A 241 34.22 11.82 -20.62
C ARG A 241 35.04 11.11 -21.69
N LYS A 242 34.72 9.84 -21.99
CA LYS A 242 35.38 9.05 -23.04
C LYS A 242 35.17 9.62 -24.44
N LYS A 243 34.01 10.22 -24.71
CA LYS A 243 33.66 10.86 -25.99
C LYS A 243 34.12 12.32 -26.12
N GLY A 244 34.74 12.89 -25.09
CA GLY A 244 35.22 14.28 -25.10
C GLY A 244 34.13 15.34 -24.94
N VAL A 245 32.94 14.98 -24.43
CA VAL A 245 31.85 15.93 -24.16
C VAL A 245 32.14 16.71 -22.88
N GLY A 246 32.89 17.80 -23.00
CA GLY A 246 33.37 18.59 -21.85
C GLY A 246 32.29 19.35 -21.07
N LEU A 247 31.08 19.51 -21.62
CA LEU A 247 30.01 20.34 -21.04
C LEU A 247 29.57 19.89 -19.63
N TYR A 248 29.63 18.58 -19.35
CA TYR A 248 29.22 17.98 -18.05
C TYR A 248 30.41 17.50 -17.22
N ALA A 249 31.66 17.89 -17.56
CA ALA A 249 32.86 17.34 -16.93
C ALA A 249 32.91 17.51 -15.40
N ASN A 250 32.36 18.63 -14.90
CA ASN A 250 32.30 18.99 -13.47
C ASN A 250 30.95 18.67 -12.81
N VAL A 251 30.09 17.87 -13.46
CA VAL A 251 28.77 17.49 -12.94
C VAL A 251 28.86 16.10 -12.31
N SER A 252 28.25 15.95 -11.14
CA SER A 252 28.15 14.68 -10.42
C SER A 252 26.80 14.00 -10.67
N PRO A 253 26.74 12.66 -10.67
CA PRO A 253 25.46 11.94 -10.80
C PRO A 253 24.56 12.24 -9.60
N GLY A 254 23.25 12.41 -9.86
CA GLY A 254 22.22 12.68 -8.86
C GLY A 254 21.09 11.66 -8.88
N ASN A 255 20.08 11.88 -8.03
CA ASN A 255 18.86 11.04 -7.97
C ASN A 255 17.69 11.63 -8.80
N ASP A 256 17.87 12.84 -9.31
CA ASP A 256 16.89 13.52 -10.16
C ASP A 256 16.81 12.88 -11.53
N HIS A 257 15.67 13.10 -12.19
CA HIS A 257 15.47 12.67 -13.58
C HIS A 257 16.09 13.64 -14.59
N TRP A 258 16.75 14.70 -14.13
CA TRP A 258 17.47 15.65 -14.96
C TRP A 258 18.92 15.79 -14.52
N LEU A 259 19.77 16.20 -15.45
CA LEU A 259 21.14 16.62 -15.19
C LEU A 259 21.44 17.89 -16.00
N THR A 260 22.00 18.92 -15.36
CA THR A 260 22.17 20.24 -15.99
C THR A 260 23.63 20.65 -16.10
N ALA A 261 23.92 21.44 -17.13
CA ALA A 261 25.18 22.12 -17.35
C ALA A 261 24.95 23.58 -17.78
N GLY A 262 25.89 24.46 -17.44
CA GLY A 262 25.79 25.87 -17.79
C GLY A 262 25.96 26.11 -19.29
N SER A 263 25.12 26.97 -19.87
CA SER A 263 25.27 27.40 -21.28
C SER A 263 26.26 28.54 -21.47
N GLY A 264 26.77 29.13 -20.37
CA GLY A 264 27.51 30.39 -20.37
C GLY A 264 26.65 31.62 -20.08
N LEU A 265 25.32 31.49 -20.12
CA LEU A 265 24.38 32.54 -19.71
C LEU A 265 23.59 32.12 -18.46
N SER A 266 23.59 32.99 -17.44
CA SER A 266 22.88 32.74 -16.17
C SER A 266 21.37 32.55 -16.40
N GLY A 267 20.81 31.47 -15.84
CA GLY A 267 19.39 31.13 -15.98
C GLY A 267 19.02 30.41 -17.29
N CYS A 268 20.03 30.05 -18.10
CA CYS A 268 19.84 29.36 -19.37
C CYS A 268 20.52 27.97 -19.44
N PRO A 269 20.33 27.03 -18.49
CA PRO A 269 21.08 25.78 -18.50
C PRO A 269 20.69 24.86 -19.66
N TYR A 270 21.67 24.08 -20.14
CA TYR A 270 21.40 22.89 -20.94
C TYR A 270 21.09 21.71 -20.01
N SER A 271 19.97 21.03 -20.25
CA SER A 271 19.47 19.96 -19.40
C SER A 271 19.31 18.66 -20.19
N LEU A 272 19.80 17.56 -19.63
CA LEU A 272 19.51 16.21 -20.10
C LEU A 272 18.42 15.61 -19.21
N ILE A 273 17.42 14.97 -19.81
CA ILE A 273 16.32 14.32 -19.08
C ILE A 273 16.36 12.81 -19.34
N PHE A 274 16.40 12.04 -18.25
CA PHE A 274 16.26 10.59 -18.26
C PHE A 274 14.84 10.20 -17.83
N GLY A 275 13.98 9.94 -18.81
CA GLY A 275 12.61 9.51 -18.61
C GLY A 275 12.44 8.00 -18.79
N ARG A 276 11.32 7.46 -18.29
CA ARG A 276 10.96 6.04 -18.53
C ARG A 276 10.61 5.78 -20.00
N LYS A 277 10.00 6.75 -20.69
CA LYS A 277 9.48 6.59 -22.06
C LYS A 277 10.26 7.39 -23.11
N GLU A 278 11.22 8.20 -22.68
CA GLU A 278 11.96 9.10 -23.56
C GLU A 278 13.25 9.60 -22.90
N ALA A 279 14.18 10.03 -23.75
CA ALA A 279 15.30 10.89 -23.41
C ALA A 279 15.04 12.30 -23.95
N ARG A 280 15.53 13.33 -23.26
CA ARG A 280 15.45 14.70 -23.79
C ARG A 280 16.73 15.49 -23.63
N VAL A 281 16.93 16.41 -24.57
CA VAL A 281 17.89 17.51 -24.51
C VAL A 281 17.09 18.80 -24.50
N GLU A 282 17.28 19.64 -23.48
CA GLU A 282 16.49 20.86 -23.30
C GLU A 282 17.38 22.08 -23.05
N LEU A 283 16.99 23.23 -23.60
CA LEU A 283 17.46 24.55 -23.17
C LEU A 283 16.34 25.22 -22.38
N THR A 284 16.61 25.54 -21.12
CA THR A 284 15.61 26.10 -20.20
C THR A 284 15.89 27.57 -19.94
N PHE A 285 14.85 28.39 -19.79
CA PHE A 285 14.90 29.79 -19.36
C PHE A 285 14.18 29.90 -18.01
N SER A 286 14.94 30.03 -16.92
CA SER A 286 14.41 29.92 -15.57
C SER A 286 15.03 30.91 -14.58
N ARG A 287 15.14 32.17 -14.97
CA ARG A 287 15.46 33.26 -14.04
C ARG A 287 14.25 33.60 -13.17
N SER A 288 14.48 34.37 -12.11
CA SER A 288 13.43 34.91 -11.23
C SER A 288 12.41 35.76 -11.99
N SER A 289 12.84 36.42 -13.07
CA SER A 289 11.99 37.25 -13.92
C SER A 289 11.24 36.44 -14.98
N ALA A 290 9.91 36.43 -14.90
CA ALA A 290 9.06 35.76 -15.89
C ALA A 290 9.13 36.47 -17.24
N SER A 291 9.06 37.80 -17.24
CA SER A 291 9.15 38.63 -18.43
C SER A 291 10.48 38.43 -19.15
N TRP A 292 11.60 38.32 -18.39
CA TRP A 292 12.91 37.98 -18.94
C TRP A 292 12.90 36.61 -19.62
N ASN A 293 12.34 35.59 -18.96
CA ASN A 293 12.29 34.22 -19.51
C ASN A 293 11.46 34.17 -20.80
N LYS A 294 10.33 34.90 -20.86
CA LYS A 294 9.49 34.98 -22.05
C LYS A 294 10.18 35.75 -23.17
N TRP A 295 10.77 36.89 -22.85
CA TRP A 295 11.50 37.71 -23.83
C TRP A 295 12.65 36.92 -24.48
N MET A 296 13.45 36.23 -23.67
CA MET A 296 14.59 35.45 -24.19
C MET A 296 14.09 34.31 -25.08
N PHE A 297 13.03 33.61 -24.66
CA PHE A 297 12.40 32.58 -25.46
C PHE A 297 11.87 33.14 -26.78
N ASP A 298 11.12 34.23 -26.74
CA ASP A 298 10.48 34.85 -27.92
C ASP A 298 11.54 35.31 -28.92
N LYS A 299 12.65 35.90 -28.45
CA LYS A 299 13.78 36.32 -29.28
C LYS A 299 14.50 35.16 -29.97
N ILE A 300 14.65 34.03 -29.29
CA ILE A 300 15.24 32.83 -29.90
C ILE A 300 14.23 32.16 -30.85
N HIS A 301 12.93 32.20 -30.52
CA HIS A 301 11.87 31.64 -31.33
C HIS A 301 11.71 32.37 -32.69
N GLU A 302 12.06 33.65 -32.79
CA GLU A 302 12.16 34.37 -34.08
C GLU A 302 13.09 33.65 -35.09
N HIS A 303 14.05 32.83 -34.62
CA HIS A 303 15.00 32.07 -35.45
C HIS A 303 14.66 30.58 -35.52
N LYS A 304 13.43 30.19 -35.19
CA LYS A 304 12.99 28.79 -35.09
C LYS A 304 13.39 27.96 -36.32
N ASP A 305 13.05 28.43 -37.52
CA ASP A 305 13.27 27.65 -38.74
C ASP A 305 14.76 27.46 -39.04
N ASP A 306 15.59 28.48 -38.81
CA ASP A 306 17.05 28.37 -38.96
C ASP A 306 17.65 27.39 -37.94
N ILE A 307 17.21 27.47 -36.69
CA ILE A 307 17.65 26.59 -35.60
C ILE A 307 17.29 25.13 -35.91
N GLU A 308 16.05 24.85 -36.28
CA GLU A 308 15.59 23.49 -36.61
C GLU A 308 16.32 22.94 -37.84
N ASN A 309 16.58 23.76 -38.86
CA ASN A 309 17.34 23.37 -40.04
C ASN A 309 18.81 23.03 -39.70
N ARG A 310 19.45 23.83 -38.84
CA ARG A 310 20.85 23.59 -38.42
C ARG A 310 21.00 22.39 -37.49
N LEU A 311 19.98 22.11 -36.67
CA LEU A 311 19.93 20.90 -35.84
C LEU A 311 19.56 19.65 -36.65
N GLY A 312 18.82 19.81 -37.76
CA GLY A 312 18.28 18.71 -38.53
C GLY A 312 17.10 18.00 -37.86
N ALA A 313 16.43 18.67 -36.91
CA ALA A 313 15.34 18.10 -36.11
C ALA A 313 14.28 19.15 -35.78
N LYS A 314 13.03 18.69 -35.63
CA LYS A 314 11.92 19.52 -35.14
C LYS A 314 11.98 19.60 -33.62
N LEU A 315 11.79 20.81 -33.09
CA LEU A 315 11.84 21.09 -31.66
C LEU A 315 10.45 21.34 -31.09
N GLU A 316 10.26 20.97 -29.84
CA GLU A 316 9.11 21.38 -29.05
C GLU A 316 9.41 22.72 -28.37
N TRP A 317 8.74 23.77 -28.84
CA TRP A 317 8.88 25.14 -28.37
C TRP A 317 7.88 25.42 -27.24
N LYS A 318 8.29 25.25 -25.99
CA LYS A 318 7.43 25.39 -24.81
C LYS A 318 7.60 26.76 -24.17
N ARG A 319 6.85 27.74 -24.68
CA ARG A 319 6.79 29.08 -24.07
C ARG A 319 6.20 29.03 -22.66
N LEU A 320 5.21 28.18 -22.41
CA LEU A 320 4.54 28.00 -21.10
C LEU A 320 4.05 29.34 -20.51
N SER A 321 3.14 30.03 -21.20
CA SER A 321 2.69 31.38 -20.82
C SER A 321 2.06 31.46 -19.43
N ASP A 322 1.55 30.34 -18.91
CA ASP A 322 0.98 30.16 -17.57
C ASP A 322 2.03 29.85 -16.48
N LYS A 323 3.31 29.70 -16.84
CA LYS A 323 4.42 29.40 -15.93
C LYS A 323 5.53 30.45 -16.06
N LYS A 324 6.29 30.65 -14.97
CA LYS A 324 7.46 31.55 -14.98
C LYS A 324 8.54 31.16 -15.98
N SER A 325 8.81 29.86 -16.14
CA SER A 325 9.88 29.35 -17.00
C SER A 325 9.42 29.11 -18.43
N SER A 326 10.37 29.07 -19.35
CA SER A 326 10.18 28.62 -20.74
C SER A 326 11.23 27.57 -21.06
N ARG A 327 11.00 26.71 -22.07
CA ARG A 327 12.02 25.74 -22.50
C ARG A 327 11.88 25.33 -23.96
N ILE A 328 12.97 24.91 -24.55
CA ILE A 328 13.05 24.38 -25.91
C ILE A 328 13.55 22.95 -25.80
N VAL A 329 12.82 22.00 -26.37
CA VAL A 329 12.98 20.57 -26.10
C VAL A 329 13.19 19.79 -27.38
N LEU A 330 14.19 18.89 -27.38
CA LEU A 330 14.29 17.78 -28.31
C LEU A 330 14.10 16.49 -27.51
N ALA A 331 13.13 15.67 -27.91
CA ALA A 331 12.80 14.41 -27.27
C ALA A 331 12.99 13.23 -28.23
N HIS A 332 13.43 12.10 -27.71
CA HIS A 332 13.51 10.84 -28.46
C HIS A 332 12.94 9.69 -27.61
N PRO A 333 12.05 8.85 -28.16
CA PRO A 333 11.46 7.74 -27.42
C PRO A 333 12.51 6.68 -27.08
N TYR A 334 12.51 6.22 -25.83
CA TYR A 334 13.35 5.14 -25.29
C TYR A 334 12.63 4.50 -24.11
N ASP A 335 12.79 3.19 -23.88
CA ASP A 335 12.53 2.66 -22.54
C ASP A 335 13.78 2.86 -21.69
N GLY A 336 13.76 3.91 -20.87
CA GLY A 336 14.91 4.25 -20.02
C GLY A 336 15.17 3.22 -18.92
N TYR A 337 14.19 2.41 -18.53
CA TYR A 337 14.36 1.44 -17.44
C TYR A 337 14.87 0.10 -17.96
N ASP A 338 14.85 -0.10 -19.28
CA ASP A 338 15.61 -1.14 -19.94
C ASP A 338 17.07 -0.70 -20.15
N LYS A 339 17.98 -1.31 -19.40
CA LYS A 339 19.42 -1.01 -19.45
C LYS A 339 20.06 -1.28 -20.80
N SER A 340 19.45 -2.13 -21.64
CA SER A 340 19.96 -2.40 -22.99
C SER A 340 19.87 -1.18 -23.92
N ASN A 341 18.97 -0.24 -23.62
CA ASN A 341 18.82 1.01 -24.37
C ASN A 341 19.84 2.09 -23.98
N TRP A 342 20.51 1.96 -22.83
CA TRP A 342 21.38 3.01 -22.29
C TRP A 342 22.52 3.42 -23.23
N PRO A 343 23.24 2.49 -23.91
CA PRO A 343 24.29 2.88 -24.85
C PRO A 343 23.76 3.78 -25.98
N ALA A 344 22.67 3.36 -26.65
CA ALA A 344 22.07 4.13 -27.74
C ALA A 344 21.56 5.49 -27.27
N MET A 345 20.93 5.53 -26.10
CA MET A 345 20.40 6.75 -25.51
C MET A 345 21.51 7.74 -25.11
N VAL A 346 22.61 7.26 -24.51
CA VAL A 346 23.77 8.09 -24.17
C VAL A 346 24.47 8.61 -25.42
N ASP A 347 24.58 7.79 -26.46
CA ASP A 347 25.17 8.18 -27.74
C ASP A 347 24.36 9.30 -28.40
N TRP A 348 23.04 9.15 -28.43
CA TRP A 348 22.12 10.18 -28.90
C TRP A 348 22.22 11.46 -28.06
N MET A 349 22.19 11.37 -26.72
CA MET A 349 22.33 12.53 -25.84
C MET A 349 23.65 13.27 -26.05
N ALA A 350 24.75 12.53 -26.23
CA ALA A 350 26.09 13.09 -26.46
C ALA A 350 26.16 13.86 -27.78
N GLU A 351 25.57 13.32 -28.84
CA GLU A 351 25.53 13.96 -30.15
C GLU A 351 24.65 15.22 -30.13
N GLU A 352 23.42 15.08 -29.67
CA GLU A 352 22.43 16.15 -29.71
C GLU A 352 22.79 17.32 -28.80
N ILE A 353 23.40 17.07 -27.64
CA ILE A 353 23.78 18.16 -26.75
C ILE A 353 24.92 19.03 -27.32
N GLN A 354 25.85 18.44 -28.06
CA GLN A 354 26.92 19.18 -28.74
C GLN A 354 26.36 20.02 -29.89
N LYS A 355 25.40 19.48 -30.64
CA LYS A 355 24.65 20.24 -31.66
C LYS A 355 23.88 21.40 -31.03
N PHE A 356 23.14 21.14 -29.95
CA PHE A 356 22.44 22.17 -29.18
C PHE A 356 23.38 23.29 -28.75
N GLN A 357 24.52 22.94 -28.14
CA GLN A 357 25.50 23.93 -27.72
C GLN A 357 25.99 24.79 -28.90
N THR A 358 26.30 24.16 -30.03
CA THR A 358 26.82 24.84 -31.23
C THR A 358 25.78 25.76 -31.86
N VAL A 359 24.52 25.32 -31.93
CA VAL A 359 23.43 26.08 -32.56
C VAL A 359 22.94 27.22 -31.68
N PHE A 360 22.73 26.99 -30.38
CA PHE A 360 22.14 27.99 -29.49
C PHE A 360 23.12 29.02 -28.94
N ARG A 361 24.41 28.69 -28.83
CA ARG A 361 25.43 29.60 -28.24
C ARG A 361 25.46 31.00 -28.88
N PRO A 362 25.47 31.18 -30.22
CA PRO A 362 25.47 32.50 -30.83
C PRO A 362 24.25 33.35 -30.47
N TYR A 363 23.06 32.73 -30.34
CA TYR A 363 21.84 33.45 -29.95
C TYR A 363 21.88 33.84 -28.48
N LEU A 364 22.34 32.93 -27.60
CA LEU A 364 22.51 33.22 -26.18
C LEU A 364 23.53 34.33 -25.93
N GLU A 365 24.63 34.37 -26.67
CA GLU A 365 25.62 35.44 -26.59
C GLU A 365 25.07 36.78 -27.09
N LYS A 366 24.41 36.79 -28.26
CA LYS A 366 23.79 37.99 -28.84
C LYS A 366 22.73 38.58 -27.90
N TYR A 367 21.72 37.79 -27.56
CA TYR A 367 20.60 38.26 -26.75
C TYR A 367 20.97 38.44 -25.29
N GLY A 368 21.96 37.71 -24.78
CA GLY A 368 22.54 37.93 -23.46
C GLY A 368 23.26 39.28 -23.31
N GLN A 369 23.73 39.89 -24.41
CA GLN A 369 24.25 41.27 -24.39
C GLN A 369 23.14 42.29 -24.59
N GLU A 370 22.23 42.07 -25.54
CA GLU A 370 21.11 42.96 -25.83
C GLU A 370 20.23 43.19 -24.59
N ILE A 371 19.97 42.13 -23.83
CA ILE A 371 19.11 42.17 -22.65
C ILE A 371 19.66 43.00 -21.49
N LYS A 372 20.97 43.30 -21.46
CA LYS A 372 21.56 44.18 -20.43
C LYS A 372 21.09 45.64 -20.58
N SER A 373 20.55 45.99 -21.75
CA SER A 373 20.01 47.32 -22.04
C SER A 373 18.50 47.43 -21.78
N ILE A 374 17.86 46.35 -21.32
CA ILE A 374 16.41 46.24 -21.14
C ILE A 374 16.10 46.08 -19.64
N GLN A 375 15.17 46.88 -19.13
CA GLN A 375 14.59 46.69 -17.80
C GLN A 375 13.30 45.88 -17.91
N PHE A 376 13.16 44.86 -17.06
CA PHE A 376 11.93 44.08 -16.93
C PHE A 376 11.26 44.45 -15.62
N GLU A 377 10.02 44.92 -15.70
CA GLU A 377 9.14 45.05 -14.54
C GLU A 377 8.30 43.78 -14.47
N ASP A 378 8.66 42.86 -13.58
CA ASP A 378 7.74 41.79 -13.21
C ASP A 378 6.85 42.28 -12.07
N ALA A 379 5.58 41.88 -12.08
CA ALA A 379 4.74 41.99 -10.90
C ALA A 379 5.43 41.20 -9.76
N ILE A 380 5.62 41.85 -8.61
CA ILE A 380 6.11 41.20 -7.41
C ILE A 380 5.02 40.22 -6.97
N ASP A 381 5.17 38.94 -7.31
CA ASP A 381 4.43 37.87 -6.63
C ASP A 381 5.01 37.75 -5.23
N ASN A 382 4.41 38.50 -4.30
CA ASN A 382 4.53 38.25 -2.87
C ASN A 382 3.71 36.99 -2.53
N GLU A 383 4.26 35.82 -2.85
CA GLU A 383 3.97 34.61 -2.10
C GLU A 383 5.22 34.26 -1.31
N GLU A 384 5.43 34.99 -0.22
CA GLU A 384 6.34 34.56 0.84
C GLU A 384 5.81 33.27 1.45
N ASP A 385 6.70 32.28 1.46
CA ASP A 385 6.72 31.12 2.29
C ASP A 385 6.10 31.38 3.67
N ASN A 386 4.93 30.79 3.92
CA ASN A 386 4.41 30.61 5.27
C ASN A 386 4.22 29.12 5.54
N VAL A 387 5.34 28.39 5.59
CA VAL A 387 5.43 27.06 6.19
C VAL A 387 6.70 27.03 7.04
N ASN A 388 6.50 27.24 8.35
CA ASN A 388 7.34 26.86 9.50
C ASN A 388 7.70 28.02 10.41
N GLU A 389 6.81 28.32 11.36
CA GLU A 389 7.18 28.53 12.77
C GLU A 389 5.89 28.64 13.59
N LEU A 390 5.53 27.55 14.29
CA LEU A 390 4.72 27.56 15.52
C LEU A 390 4.83 26.18 16.19
N THR A 391 6.04 25.89 16.67
CA THR A 391 6.24 25.07 17.87
C THR A 391 6.85 25.97 18.93
N ALA A 392 5.99 26.59 19.75
CA ALA A 392 6.29 27.09 21.08
C ALA A 392 4.99 27.53 21.75
N GLU A 393 4.21 26.56 22.24
CA GLU A 393 3.69 26.48 23.62
C GLU A 393 2.88 25.20 23.82
#